data_AF-A0A932IVN9-F1
#
_entry.id   AF-A0A932IVN9-F1
#
_cell.length_a   1.000
_cell.length_b   1.000
_cell.length_c   1.000
_cell.angle_alpha   90.00
_cell.angle_beta   90.00
_cell.angle_gamma   90.00
#
_symmetry.space_group_name_H-M   'P 1'
#
loop_
_entity.id
_entity.type
_entity.pdbx_description
1 polymer ?
#
loop_
_entity_poly.entity_id
_entity_poly.type
_entity_poly.pdbx_seq_one_letter_code
_entity_poly.pdbx_strand_id
1 'polypeptide(L)'
;MSSNQHLPTFAPCGPDGRRPERIDEVLTALAAYWHQYPDYRLGQIIDNFARSLAAQPELDGDHGAAARDLEDDALLGMLDTGLPYPPAAAQQYLSRRH
;
A
#
# COMPACT_ATOMS: atom_id res chain seq x y z
N MET A 1 27.48 -26.94 -5.18
CA MET A 1 27.87 -25.69 -5.85
C MET A 1 26.61 -24.99 -6.28
N SER A 2 26.52 -23.70 -5.96
CA SER A 2 25.30 -22.89 -5.85
C SER A 2 24.48 -22.81 -7.13
N SER A 3 23.20 -23.15 -7.03
CA SER A 3 22.20 -22.68 -7.99
C SER A 3 21.97 -21.19 -7.72
N ASN A 4 22.66 -20.32 -8.46
CA ASN A 4 22.30 -18.92 -8.59
C ASN A 4 20.92 -18.87 -9.26
N GLN A 5 19.86 -18.85 -8.47
CA GLN A 5 18.53 -18.53 -8.95
C GLN A 5 18.57 -17.07 -9.39
N HIS A 6 18.63 -16.85 -10.69
CA HIS A 6 18.43 -15.56 -11.29
C HIS A 6 16.98 -15.16 -11.00
N LEU A 7 16.79 -14.35 -9.96
CA LEU A 7 15.49 -13.75 -9.67
C LEU A 7 15.00 -13.02 -10.93
N PRO A 8 13.71 -13.10 -11.28
CA PRO A 8 13.19 -12.34 -12.40
C PRO A 8 13.55 -10.87 -12.20
N THR A 9 14.32 -10.30 -13.14
CA THR A 9 14.57 -8.87 -13.16
C THR A 9 13.24 -8.22 -13.44
N PHE A 10 12.60 -7.70 -12.39
CA PHE A 10 11.40 -6.92 -12.56
C PHE A 10 11.73 -5.76 -13.50
N ALA A 11 10.89 -5.56 -14.53
CA ALA A 11 11.12 -4.52 -15.52
C ALA A 11 11.31 -3.17 -14.82
N PRO A 12 12.25 -2.30 -15.27
CA PRO A 12 12.38 -0.97 -14.72
C PRO A 12 11.06 -0.25 -14.95
N CYS A 13 10.27 -0.09 -13.89
CA CYS A 13 9.10 0.74 -13.94
C CYS A 13 9.56 2.19 -14.03
N GLY A 14 8.93 2.94 -14.95
CA GLY A 14 9.31 4.31 -15.27
C GLY A 14 9.19 5.28 -14.08
N PRO A 15 9.52 6.56 -14.28
CA PRO A 15 9.75 7.53 -13.20
C PRO A 15 8.59 7.73 -12.21
N ASP A 16 7.36 7.33 -12.56
CA ASP A 16 6.16 7.45 -11.73
C ASP A 16 5.36 6.11 -11.61
N GLY A 17 6.04 4.96 -11.65
CA GLY A 17 5.37 3.65 -11.71
C GLY A 17 5.95 2.58 -10.78
N ARG A 18 5.05 1.74 -10.26
CA ARG A 18 5.20 0.52 -9.42
C ARG A 18 6.65 0.10 -9.14
N ARG A 19 7.05 -0.04 -7.87
CA ARG A 19 8.45 -0.32 -7.50
C ARG A 19 8.63 -1.75 -7.00
N PRO A 20 8.67 -2.75 -7.89
CA PRO A 20 8.68 -4.16 -7.50
C PRO A 20 9.90 -4.56 -6.67
N GLU A 21 11.01 -3.82 -6.74
CA GLU A 21 12.18 -4.01 -5.88
C GLU A 21 11.88 -3.78 -4.38
N ARG A 22 10.77 -3.12 -4.05
CA ARG A 22 10.31 -2.87 -2.67
C ARG A 22 9.38 -3.94 -2.14
N ILE A 23 9.19 -5.04 -2.87
CA ILE A 23 8.24 -6.09 -2.48
C ILE A 23 8.47 -6.58 -1.04
N ASP A 24 9.72 -6.75 -0.62
CA ASP A 24 10.06 -7.20 0.73
C ASP A 24 9.68 -6.16 1.80
N GLU A 25 9.87 -4.87 1.52
CA GLU A 25 9.48 -3.76 2.40
C GLU A 25 7.95 -3.73 2.59
N VAL A 26 7.21 -3.79 1.48
CA VAL A 26 5.74 -3.79 1.47
C VAL A 26 5.20 -5.02 2.20
N LEU A 27 5.72 -6.21 1.92
CA LEU A 27 5.29 -7.44 2.58
C LEU A 27 5.62 -7.43 4.08
N THR A 28 6.77 -6.87 4.48
CA THR A 28 7.15 -6.75 5.89
C THR A 28 6.20 -5.83 6.65
N ALA A 29 5.89 -4.66 6.09
CA ALA A 29 4.94 -3.72 6.70
C ALA A 29 3.53 -4.30 6.79
N LEU A 30 3.07 -4.96 5.71
CA LEU A 30 1.77 -5.65 5.69
C LEU A 30 1.71 -6.79 6.71
N ALA A 31 2.77 -7.58 6.84
CA ALA A 31 2.83 -8.64 7.83
C ALA A 31 2.73 -8.09 9.26
N ALA A 32 3.48 -7.02 9.57
CA ALA A 32 3.43 -6.37 10.87
C ALA A 32 2.02 -5.84 11.20
N TYR A 33 1.38 -5.16 10.25
CA TYR A 33 0.01 -4.67 10.41
C TYR A 33 -1.00 -5.81 10.58
N TRP A 34 -0.90 -6.85 9.76
CA TRP A 34 -1.83 -7.99 9.81
C TRP A 34 -1.70 -8.78 11.12
N HIS A 35 -0.48 -8.92 11.65
CA HIS A 35 -0.27 -9.53 12.97
C HIS A 35 -0.95 -8.75 14.11
N GLN A 36 -1.06 -7.43 13.99
CA GLN A 36 -1.77 -6.61 14.98
C GLN A 36 -3.29 -6.68 14.80
N TYR A 37 -3.76 -6.81 13.56
CA TYR A 37 -5.18 -6.79 13.21
C TYR A 37 -5.59 -8.03 12.38
N PRO A 38 -5.60 -9.22 12.98
CA PRO A 38 -5.77 -10.49 12.27
C PRO A 38 -7.19 -10.71 11.70
N ASP A 39 -8.16 -9.90 12.12
CA ASP A 39 -9.56 -10.02 11.69
C ASP A 39 -9.77 -9.68 10.21
N TYR A 40 -8.85 -8.90 9.62
CA TYR A 40 -8.90 -8.56 8.20
C TYR A 40 -8.06 -9.53 7.37
N ARG A 41 -8.54 -9.89 6.17
CA ARG A 41 -7.69 -10.55 5.17
C ARG A 41 -6.74 -9.53 4.53
N LEU A 42 -5.55 -9.95 4.10
CA LEU A 42 -4.58 -9.07 3.41
C LEU A 42 -5.20 -8.26 2.26
N GLY A 43 -5.99 -8.92 1.39
CA GLY A 43 -6.69 -8.22 0.30
C GLY A 43 -7.68 -7.18 0.81
N GLN A 44 -8.38 -7.44 1.91
CA GLN A 44 -9.30 -6.47 2.52
C GLN A 44 -8.57 -5.28 3.13
N ILE A 45 -7.39 -5.49 3.72
CA ILE A 45 -6.54 -4.41 4.24
C ILE A 45 -6.18 -3.45 3.10
N ILE A 46 -5.66 -3.99 2.00
CA ILE A 46 -5.26 -3.22 0.81
C ILE A 46 -6.48 -2.51 0.19
N ASP A 47 -7.59 -3.22 -0.02
CA ASP A 47 -8.81 -2.65 -0.59
C ASP A 47 -9.36 -1.50 0.27
N ASN A 48 -9.33 -1.64 1.60
CA ASN A 48 -9.83 -0.62 2.50
C ASN A 48 -8.94 0.62 2.49
N PHE A 49 -7.62 0.47 2.46
CA PHE A 49 -6.69 1.60 2.31
C PHE A 49 -6.88 2.31 0.97
N ALA A 50 -6.95 1.55 -0.12
CA ALA A 50 -7.15 2.08 -1.46
C ALA A 50 -8.47 2.87 -1.57
N ARG A 51 -9.57 2.33 -1.04
CA ARG A 51 -10.87 3.03 -0.98
C ARG A 51 -10.82 4.27 -0.09
N SER A 52 -10.12 4.21 1.03
CA SER A 52 -10.02 5.33 1.98
C SER A 52 -9.22 6.49 1.40
N LEU A 53 -8.20 6.19 0.60
CA LEU A 53 -7.44 7.18 -0.15
C LEU A 53 -8.29 7.78 -1.29
N ALA A 54 -9.03 6.94 -2.03
CA ALA A 54 -9.88 7.35 -3.14
C ALA A 54 -11.13 8.15 -2.74
N ALA A 55 -11.68 7.92 -1.55
CA ALA A 55 -12.89 8.58 -1.06
C ALA A 55 -12.64 10.01 -0.53
N GLN A 56 -11.42 10.54 -0.66
CA GLN A 56 -11.10 11.91 -0.25
C GLN A 56 -11.55 12.91 -1.33
N PRO A 57 -12.06 14.10 -0.93
CA PRO A 57 -12.82 15.01 -1.79
C PRO A 57 -12.06 15.65 -2.96
N GLU A 58 -10.76 15.39 -3.11
CA GLU A 58 -9.95 15.82 -4.25
C GLU A 58 -10.02 14.86 -5.45
N LEU A 59 -10.57 13.66 -5.26
CA LEU A 59 -10.71 12.63 -6.31
C LEU A 59 -12.18 12.46 -6.71
N ASP A 60 -12.71 13.47 -7.40
CA ASP A 60 -14.06 13.45 -7.96
C ASP A 60 -14.07 12.55 -9.23
N GLY A 61 -14.10 11.23 -9.03
CA GLY A 61 -14.03 10.22 -10.09
C GLY A 61 -14.41 8.81 -9.61
N ASP A 62 -14.45 7.83 -10.52
CA ASP A 62 -14.73 6.42 -10.18
C ASP A 62 -13.75 5.93 -9.11
N HIS A 63 -14.23 5.80 -7.88
CA HIS A 63 -13.43 5.41 -6.72
C HIS A 63 -12.78 4.03 -6.91
N GLY A 64 -13.35 3.18 -7.77
CA GLY A 64 -12.79 1.89 -8.12
C GLY A 64 -11.58 1.96 -9.06
N ALA A 65 -11.45 3.03 -9.85
CA ALA A 65 -10.27 3.29 -10.68
C ALA A 65 -9.15 3.93 -9.85
N ALA A 66 -9.47 4.94 -9.03
CA ALA A 66 -8.49 5.61 -8.16
C ALA A 66 -7.90 4.65 -7.10
N ALA A 67 -8.68 3.69 -6.60
CA ALA A 67 -8.18 2.63 -5.71
C ALA A 67 -7.13 1.72 -6.38
N ARG A 68 -7.13 1.60 -7.71
CA ARG A 68 -6.14 0.79 -8.45
C ARG A 68 -4.81 1.50 -8.65
N ASP A 69 -4.78 2.80 -8.43
CA ASP A 69 -3.58 3.65 -8.52
C ASP A 69 -2.95 3.89 -7.13
N LEU A 70 -3.27 3.05 -6.13
CA LEU A 70 -2.61 3.10 -4.83
C LEU A 70 -1.10 2.87 -5.00
N GLU A 71 -0.31 3.91 -4.75
CA GLU A 71 1.15 3.86 -4.78
C GLU A 71 1.73 3.16 -3.55
N ASP A 72 2.90 2.53 -3.73
CA ASP A 72 3.62 1.82 -2.65
C ASP A 72 3.95 2.75 -1.48
N ASP A 73 4.34 4.01 -1.75
CA ASP A 73 4.62 5.00 -0.71
C ASP A 73 3.38 5.39 0.09
N ALA A 74 2.23 5.50 -0.56
CA ALA A 74 0.97 5.79 0.14
C ALA A 74 0.54 4.60 1.01
N LEU A 75 0.67 3.37 0.50
CA LEU A 75 0.39 2.17 1.28
C LEU A 75 1.30 2.08 2.51
N LEU A 76 2.62 2.23 2.32
CA LEU A 76 3.60 2.18 3.41
C LEU A 76 3.37 3.28 4.43
N GLY A 77 3.10 4.51 3.98
CA GLY A 77 2.80 5.62 4.87
C GLY A 77 1.52 5.43 5.69
N MET A 78 0.48 4.80 5.11
CA MET A 78 -0.73 4.44 5.84
C MET A 78 -0.47 3.31 6.86
N LEU A 79 0.31 2.29 6.49
CA LEU A 79 0.69 1.20 7.41
C LEU A 79 1.52 1.72 8.60
N ASP A 80 2.41 2.68 8.37
CA ASP A 80 3.26 3.30 9.40
C ASP A 80 2.48 4.11 10.45
N THR A 81 1.25 4.54 10.14
CA THR A 81 0.41 5.25 11.13
C THR A 81 0.06 4.37 12.33
N GLY A 82 0.09 3.04 12.17
CA GLY A 82 -0.23 2.07 13.22
C GLY A 82 -1.71 2.03 13.62
N LEU A 83 -2.57 2.82 12.97
CA LEU A 83 -3.99 2.89 13.31
C LEU A 83 -4.75 1.64 12.83
N PRO A 84 -5.66 1.10 13.66
CA PRO A 84 -6.42 -0.12 13.34
C PRO A 84 -7.43 0.05 12.20
N TYR A 85 -7.85 1.29 11.96
CA TYR A 85 -8.96 1.63 11.08
C TYR A 85 -8.43 2.28 9.81
N PRO A 86 -8.55 1.64 8.63
CA PRO A 86 -7.97 2.14 7.38
C PRO A 86 -8.34 3.58 7.01
N PRO A 87 -9.58 4.06 7.23
CA PRO A 87 -9.89 5.47 7.01
C PRO A 87 -9.17 6.44 7.95
N ALA A 88 -8.98 6.07 9.22
CA ALA A 88 -8.25 6.91 10.17
C ALA A 88 -6.74 6.93 9.86
N ALA A 89 -6.18 5.77 9.48
CA ALA A 89 -4.81 5.65 8.99
C ALA A 89 -4.58 6.49 7.71
N ALA A 90 -5.49 6.42 6.74
CA ALA A 90 -5.45 7.24 5.53
C ALA A 90 -5.51 8.75 5.86
N GLN A 91 -6.43 9.16 6.73
CA GLN A 91 -6.53 10.55 7.16
C GLN A 91 -5.25 11.03 7.88
N GLN A 92 -4.68 10.20 8.74
CA GLN A 92 -3.45 10.55 9.46
C GLN A 92 -2.23 10.59 8.52
N TYR A 93 -2.14 9.69 7.54
CA TYR A 93 -1.09 9.73 6.53
C TYR A 93 -1.16 11.04 5.73
N LEU A 94 -2.35 11.44 5.29
CA LEU A 94 -2.55 12.68 4.53
C LEU A 94 -2.25 13.93 5.36
N SER A 95 -2.61 13.96 6.64
CA SER A 95 -2.30 15.11 7.51
C SER A 95 -0.79 15.29 7.77
N ARG A 96 0.02 14.23 7.60
CA ARG A 96 1.49 14.29 7.67
C ARG A 96 2.15 14.66 6.33
N ARG A 97 1.39 14.67 5.22
CA ARG A 97 1.89 14.93 3.86
C ARG A 97 1.91 16.43 3.50
N HIS A 98 1.28 17.28 4.31
CA HIS A 98 1.31 18.75 4.24
C HIS A 98 2.29 19.35 5.25
#